data_AF-A0A3D0LFB7-F1
#
_entry.id   AF-A0A3D0LFB7-F1
#
_cell.length_a   1.000
_cell.length_b   1.000
_cell.length_c   1.000
_cell.angle_alpha   90.00
_cell.angle_beta   90.00
_cell.angle_gamma   90.00
#
_symmetry.space_group_name_H-M   'P 1'
#
loop_
_entity.id
_entity.type
_entity.pdbx_description
1 polymer ?
#
loop_
_entity_poly.entity_id
_entity_poly.type
_entity_poly.pdbx_seq_one_letter_code
_entity_poly.pdbx_strand_id
1 'polypeptide(L)'
;MSKKKIEEKIDEEVETEDDKKTGDEVEAEKAEENGEVTEEAQKTEDEAEAEDESEGDEENGKPHRKLALDILSCVIAVAAIVVAMIFVIKSKETDTVIHLEEKAPYIYEAGNIDCWYDTAKDKYYSDKKCKNEIDKDTVFIYYFDKNVTGVVKAGIKYYYVGGGVADKSFTNFAADENGNWYYFENGINNEHADDVVKGTVNGEEAWWCIKNGQVAFIDTIAENVNGYWAIKGGKVVFQDMIATNEEGSWYCKGGKLDYDFTGQVELDNKTYVIENGKVVKVK
;
A
#
# COMPACT_ATOMS: atom_id res chain seq x y z
N MET A 1 -22.73 10.87 -23.88
CA MET A 1 -24.17 11.19 -23.62
C MET A 1 -24.24 12.48 -22.81
N SER A 2 -25.42 12.95 -22.36
CA SER A 2 -25.47 14.08 -21.41
C SER A 2 -25.02 13.63 -20.01
N LYS A 3 -24.23 14.44 -19.28
CA LYS A 3 -23.70 14.12 -17.94
C LYS A 3 -24.78 13.56 -16.99
N LYS A 4 -25.96 14.20 -17.00
CA LYS A 4 -27.09 13.83 -16.14
C LYS A 4 -27.56 12.37 -16.28
N LYS A 5 -27.28 11.73 -17.42
CA LYS A 5 -27.63 10.31 -17.67
C LYS A 5 -26.50 9.32 -17.33
N ILE A 6 -25.46 9.78 -16.65
CA ILE A 6 -24.36 8.96 -16.10
C ILE A 6 -24.49 8.95 -14.57
N GLU A 7 -24.71 10.13 -13.98
CA GLU A 7 -25.02 10.33 -12.55
C GLU A 7 -26.19 9.42 -12.10
N GLU A 8 -27.32 9.51 -12.81
CA GLU A 8 -28.56 8.74 -12.59
C GLU A 8 -28.41 7.20 -12.79
N LYS A 9 -27.22 6.71 -13.14
CA LYS A 9 -26.91 5.30 -13.39
C LYS A 9 -25.87 4.70 -12.43
N ILE A 10 -25.23 5.53 -11.60
CA ILE A 10 -24.25 5.10 -10.60
C ILE A 10 -24.95 4.73 -9.29
N ASP A 11 -26.04 5.44 -8.94
CA ASP A 11 -26.80 5.19 -7.71
C ASP A 11 -27.56 3.84 -7.73
N GLU A 12 -28.00 3.32 -8.90
CA GLU A 12 -28.75 2.05 -9.01
C GLU A 12 -27.88 0.79 -8.81
N GLU A 13 -26.57 0.83 -9.09
CA GLU A 13 -25.71 -0.37 -9.01
C GLU A 13 -25.22 -0.66 -7.59
N VAL A 14 -25.36 0.29 -6.64
CA VAL A 14 -24.90 0.16 -5.25
C VAL A 14 -25.83 -0.68 -4.36
N GLU A 15 -27.14 -0.73 -4.62
CA GLU A 15 -28.12 -1.37 -3.71
C GLU A 15 -28.27 -2.90 -3.87
N THR A 16 -27.41 -3.60 -4.65
CA THR A 16 -27.73 -4.97 -5.13
C THR A 16 -26.77 -6.12 -4.80
N GLU A 17 -25.59 -5.90 -4.18
CA GLU A 17 -24.62 -6.98 -3.92
C GLU A 17 -24.59 -7.55 -2.47
N ASP A 18 -25.06 -6.81 -1.45
CA ASP A 18 -24.88 -7.23 -0.04
C ASP A 18 -25.76 -8.39 0.44
N ASP A 19 -26.76 -8.85 -0.33
CA ASP A 19 -27.76 -9.84 0.13
C ASP A 19 -27.52 -11.27 -0.44
N LYS A 20 -26.32 -11.83 -0.19
CA LYS A 20 -26.04 -13.30 -0.16
C LYS A 20 -24.62 -13.69 0.30
N LYS A 21 -24.47 -13.99 1.60
CA LYS A 21 -24.15 -15.36 2.06
C LYS A 21 -24.09 -15.50 3.60
N THR A 22 -24.79 -16.51 4.11
CA THR A 22 -24.61 -17.10 5.44
C THR A 22 -24.25 -18.60 5.29
N GLY A 23 -23.51 -19.17 6.24
CA GLY A 23 -23.06 -20.58 6.26
C GLY A 23 -21.85 -20.84 5.35
N ASP A 24 -20.81 -21.58 5.76
CA ASP A 24 -20.77 -22.73 6.68
C ASP A 24 -19.47 -22.81 7.51
N GLU A 25 -19.40 -23.79 8.41
CA GLU A 25 -18.29 -24.07 9.34
C GLU A 25 -17.07 -24.73 8.66
N VAL A 26 -15.86 -24.47 9.19
CA VAL A 26 -14.68 -25.35 9.02
C VAL A 26 -13.91 -25.40 10.34
N GLU A 27 -13.66 -26.60 10.85
CA GLU A 27 -12.89 -26.84 12.07
C GLU A 27 -11.37 -26.64 11.85
N ALA A 28 -10.65 -26.27 12.91
CA ALA A 28 -9.19 -26.13 12.89
C ALA A 28 -8.50 -27.31 13.60
N GLU A 29 -7.93 -28.25 12.84
CA GLU A 29 -7.05 -29.27 13.40
C GLU A 29 -5.68 -28.67 13.79
N LYS A 30 -5.11 -29.19 14.89
CA LYS A 30 -3.77 -28.84 15.37
C LYS A 30 -2.72 -29.80 14.79
N ALA A 31 -1.51 -29.29 14.60
CA ALA A 31 -0.30 -30.10 14.60
C ALA A 31 0.64 -29.59 15.71
N GLU A 32 0.95 -30.45 16.68
CA GLU A 32 2.03 -30.26 17.66
C GLU A 32 3.12 -31.28 17.33
N GLU A 33 4.39 -30.86 17.24
CA GLU A 33 5.52 -31.81 17.28
C GLU A 33 6.71 -31.23 18.04
N ASN A 34 6.99 -31.84 19.19
CA ASN A 34 8.31 -31.80 19.82
C ASN A 34 9.07 -33.05 19.31
N GLY A 35 10.38 -33.06 19.10
CA GLY A 35 11.40 -32.05 19.39
C GLY A 35 12.77 -32.73 19.52
N GLU A 36 13.52 -32.38 20.55
CA GLU A 36 14.78 -33.00 21.00
C GLU A 36 16.07 -32.68 20.19
N VAL A 37 17.19 -32.70 20.90
CA VAL A 37 18.53 -32.23 20.49
C VAL A 37 19.54 -33.34 20.80
N THR A 38 20.63 -33.43 20.04
CA THR A 38 21.87 -34.06 20.53
C THR A 38 23.10 -33.40 19.92
N GLU A 39 24.25 -33.55 20.60
CA GLU A 39 25.45 -32.72 20.45
C GLU A 39 26.67 -33.55 19.98
N GLU A 40 27.89 -32.98 20.09
CA GLU A 40 29.23 -33.59 19.86
C GLU A 40 29.73 -33.75 18.41
N ALA A 41 31.04 -33.62 18.08
CA ALA A 41 32.13 -32.85 18.72
C ALA A 41 33.41 -32.71 17.82
N GLN A 42 33.94 -31.48 17.73
CA GLN A 42 35.38 -31.06 17.68
C GLN A 42 36.43 -31.54 16.63
N LYS A 43 37.44 -30.64 16.46
CA LYS A 43 38.79 -30.72 15.80
C LYS A 43 38.86 -30.64 14.26
N THR A 44 39.63 -29.74 13.61
CA THR A 44 41.07 -29.32 13.67
C THR A 44 42.04 -30.35 13.07
N GLU A 45 43.14 -30.03 12.37
CA GLU A 45 44.03 -28.83 12.26
C GLU A 45 44.59 -28.63 10.80
N ASP A 46 45.57 -27.72 10.63
CA ASP A 46 46.29 -27.23 9.42
C ASP A 46 47.12 -28.31 8.65
N GLU A 47 47.86 -28.10 7.53
CA GLU A 47 48.58 -26.98 6.85
C GLU A 47 48.72 -27.38 5.31
N ALA A 48 49.46 -26.84 4.31
CA ALA A 48 50.51 -25.81 4.07
C ALA A 48 50.59 -25.40 2.55
N GLU A 49 51.76 -25.02 2.00
CA GLU A 49 52.03 -24.44 0.65
C GLU A 49 53.02 -25.27 -0.23
N ALA A 50 53.17 -24.94 -1.54
CA ALA A 50 54.47 -24.84 -2.29
C ALA A 50 54.31 -24.58 -3.83
N GLU A 51 55.35 -24.04 -4.48
CA GLU A 51 55.43 -23.58 -5.89
C GLU A 51 56.48 -24.35 -6.75
N ASP A 52 56.53 -24.13 -8.08
CA ASP A 52 57.77 -24.20 -8.91
C ASP A 52 57.60 -23.47 -10.29
N GLU A 53 58.71 -23.05 -10.94
CA GLU A 53 58.78 -22.26 -12.20
C GLU A 53 59.73 -22.85 -13.27
N SER A 54 59.66 -22.40 -14.55
CA SER A 54 60.82 -22.18 -15.49
C SER A 54 60.44 -21.78 -16.94
N GLU A 55 61.40 -21.24 -17.72
CA GLU A 55 61.22 -20.47 -18.99
C GLU A 55 62.01 -21.04 -20.23
N GLY A 56 61.88 -20.47 -21.45
CA GLY A 56 62.88 -20.67 -22.55
C GLY A 56 62.52 -20.48 -24.07
N ASP A 57 62.33 -19.23 -24.53
CA ASP A 57 62.63 -18.53 -25.83
C ASP A 57 62.76 -19.14 -27.28
N GLU A 58 62.24 -18.36 -28.27
CA GLU A 58 62.70 -18.06 -29.68
C GLU A 58 62.75 -19.14 -30.83
N GLU A 59 62.71 -18.87 -32.17
CA GLU A 59 62.35 -17.70 -33.05
C GLU A 59 62.09 -18.09 -34.56
N ASN A 60 61.44 -17.16 -35.30
CA ASN A 60 61.56 -16.74 -36.74
C ASN A 60 61.14 -17.60 -37.97
N GLY A 61 60.49 -16.94 -38.96
CA GLY A 61 60.38 -17.37 -40.38
C GLY A 61 58.97 -17.45 -41.02
N LYS A 62 58.65 -16.63 -42.03
CA LYS A 62 57.30 -16.55 -42.68
C LYS A 62 57.27 -16.61 -44.22
N PRO A 63 56.15 -17.10 -44.81
CA PRO A 63 55.67 -16.58 -46.11
C PRO A 63 54.13 -16.32 -46.14
N HIS A 64 53.70 -15.05 -46.05
CA HIS A 64 52.30 -14.65 -46.27
C HIS A 64 52.09 -14.10 -47.70
N ARG A 65 51.38 -14.85 -48.57
CA ARG A 65 50.71 -14.27 -49.76
C ARG A 65 49.32 -14.86 -50.07
N LYS A 66 49.06 -16.14 -49.76
CA LYS A 66 47.76 -16.77 -50.05
C LYS A 66 46.60 -16.19 -49.23
N LEU A 67 46.81 -16.02 -47.92
CA LEU A 67 45.80 -15.44 -46.99
C LEU A 67 45.22 -14.09 -47.44
N ALA A 68 45.97 -13.27 -48.19
CA ALA A 68 45.56 -11.90 -48.52
C ALA A 68 44.32 -11.83 -49.44
N LEU A 69 44.15 -12.79 -50.36
CA LEU A 69 42.94 -12.84 -51.20
C LEU A 69 41.74 -13.44 -50.47
N ASP A 70 41.96 -14.48 -49.66
CA ASP A 70 40.88 -15.14 -48.92
C ASP A 70 40.22 -14.15 -47.94
N ILE A 71 41.04 -13.38 -47.20
CA ILE A 71 40.57 -12.30 -46.31
C ILE A 71 39.73 -11.26 -47.07
N LEU A 72 40.16 -10.82 -48.26
CA LEU A 72 39.46 -9.78 -49.00
C LEU A 72 38.07 -10.22 -49.46
N SER A 73 37.92 -11.49 -49.86
CA SER A 73 36.61 -12.05 -50.22
C SER A 73 35.66 -12.15 -49.01
N CYS A 74 36.16 -12.57 -47.85
CA CYS A 74 35.41 -12.58 -46.60
C CYS A 74 34.96 -11.18 -46.17
N VAL A 75 35.82 -10.15 -46.29
CA VAL A 75 35.47 -8.77 -45.93
C VAL A 75 34.31 -8.23 -46.77
N ILE A 76 34.28 -8.51 -48.08
CA ILE A 76 33.17 -8.09 -48.95
C ILE A 76 31.87 -8.83 -48.60
N ALA A 77 31.94 -10.15 -48.35
CA ALA A 77 30.78 -10.92 -47.93
C ALA A 77 30.21 -10.44 -46.58
N VAL A 78 31.07 -10.20 -45.59
CA VAL A 78 30.68 -9.65 -44.28
C VAL A 78 30.09 -8.24 -44.43
N ALA A 79 30.67 -7.37 -45.26
CA ALA A 79 30.11 -6.04 -45.51
C ALA A 79 28.71 -6.10 -46.13
N ALA A 80 28.48 -7.01 -47.10
CA ALA A 80 27.15 -7.22 -47.68
C ALA A 80 26.14 -7.76 -46.65
N ILE A 81 26.55 -8.70 -45.80
CA ILE A 81 25.71 -9.23 -44.71
C ILE A 81 25.39 -8.15 -43.68
N VAL A 82 26.36 -7.31 -43.30
CA VAL A 82 26.16 -6.19 -42.37
C VAL A 82 25.22 -5.14 -42.96
N VAL A 83 25.35 -4.79 -44.25
CA VAL A 83 24.41 -3.88 -44.92
C VAL A 83 23.00 -4.49 -44.99
N ALA A 84 22.87 -5.78 -45.28
CA ALA A 84 21.59 -6.48 -45.26
C ALA A 84 20.98 -6.52 -43.84
N MET A 85 21.78 -6.78 -42.80
CA MET A 85 21.35 -6.73 -41.40
C MET A 85 20.92 -5.32 -40.99
N ILE A 86 21.64 -4.28 -41.38
CA ILE A 86 21.24 -2.88 -41.14
C ILE A 86 19.92 -2.55 -41.87
N PHE A 87 19.71 -3.09 -43.06
CA PHE A 87 18.44 -2.93 -43.79
C PHE A 87 17.28 -3.69 -43.11
N VAL A 88 17.52 -4.90 -42.60
CA VAL A 88 16.54 -5.72 -41.85
C VAL A 88 16.24 -5.12 -40.46
N ILE A 89 17.22 -4.49 -39.81
CA ILE A 89 17.01 -3.72 -38.58
C ILE A 89 16.17 -2.47 -38.88
N LYS A 90 16.40 -1.79 -40.01
CA LYS A 90 15.53 -0.71 -40.50
C LYS A 90 14.15 -1.17 -40.95
N SER A 91 13.95 -2.45 -41.25
CA SER A 91 12.64 -3.00 -41.67
C SER A 91 11.85 -3.65 -40.52
N LYS A 92 12.27 -3.46 -39.27
CA LYS A 92 11.40 -3.65 -38.09
C LYS A 92 10.88 -2.29 -37.64
N GLU A 93 9.86 -1.81 -38.34
CA GLU A 93 8.93 -0.83 -37.76
C GLU A 93 8.21 -1.54 -36.61
N THR A 94 8.71 -1.35 -35.38
CA THR A 94 7.90 -1.57 -34.18
C THR A 94 6.79 -0.52 -34.23
N ASP A 95 5.54 -0.94 -34.46
CA ASP A 95 4.39 -0.02 -34.55
C ASP A 95 4.26 0.72 -33.20
N THR A 96 4.75 1.97 -33.15
CA THR A 96 4.91 2.73 -31.89
C THR A 96 3.58 3.27 -31.37
N VAL A 97 2.51 3.13 -32.18
CA VAL A 97 1.19 3.66 -31.92
C VAL A 97 0.28 2.55 -31.38
N ILE A 98 0.01 2.59 -30.07
CA ILE A 98 -0.93 1.67 -29.42
C ILE A 98 -2.35 2.24 -29.47
N HIS A 99 -3.35 1.35 -29.54
CA HIS A 99 -4.75 1.71 -29.32
C HIS A 99 -5.02 1.67 -27.82
N LEU A 100 -5.60 2.74 -27.28
CA LEU A 100 -6.20 2.79 -25.96
C LEU A 100 -7.73 2.75 -26.17
N GLU A 101 -8.35 1.61 -25.91
CA GLU A 101 -9.82 1.45 -25.94
C GLU A 101 -10.46 2.24 -24.79
N GLU A 102 -11.70 2.72 -24.96
CA GLU A 102 -12.41 3.50 -23.93
C GLU A 102 -12.57 2.71 -22.62
N LYS A 103 -12.09 3.29 -21.51
CA LYS A 103 -12.15 2.72 -20.17
C LYS A 103 -12.77 3.75 -19.21
N ALA A 104 -13.80 3.36 -18.48
CA ALA A 104 -14.36 4.19 -17.42
C ALA A 104 -13.40 4.26 -16.21
N PRO A 105 -13.29 5.42 -15.52
CA PRO A 105 -12.56 5.50 -14.26
C PRO A 105 -13.28 4.72 -13.16
N TYR A 106 -12.52 4.27 -12.17
CA TYR A 106 -13.06 3.82 -10.90
C TYR A 106 -12.18 4.34 -9.75
N ILE A 107 -12.60 4.12 -8.51
CA ILE A 107 -12.01 4.76 -7.33
C ILE A 107 -10.48 4.69 -7.21
N TYR A 108 -9.81 3.68 -7.78
CA TYR A 108 -8.34 3.49 -7.71
C TYR A 108 -7.59 3.66 -9.03
N GLU A 109 -8.27 3.87 -10.16
CA GLU A 109 -7.62 3.94 -11.46
C GLU A 109 -8.31 4.94 -12.40
N ALA A 110 -7.50 5.75 -13.08
CA ALA A 110 -8.00 6.64 -14.13
C ALA A 110 -8.53 5.82 -15.32
N GLY A 111 -9.61 6.31 -15.89
CA GLY A 111 -10.12 5.88 -17.18
C GLY A 111 -9.45 6.64 -18.33
N ASN A 112 -9.80 6.30 -19.56
CA ASN A 112 -9.39 7.01 -20.76
C ASN A 112 -10.48 6.95 -21.85
N ILE A 113 -10.49 7.94 -22.73
CA ILE A 113 -11.27 7.89 -23.98
C ILE A 113 -10.62 6.93 -25.00
N ASP A 114 -11.41 6.49 -26.00
CA ASP A 114 -10.87 5.80 -27.17
C ASP A 114 -9.89 6.71 -27.94
N CYS A 115 -8.62 6.31 -28.03
CA CYS A 115 -7.59 7.08 -28.72
C CYS A 115 -6.35 6.24 -29.10
N TRP A 116 -5.43 6.85 -29.85
CA TRP A 116 -4.19 6.24 -30.32
C TRP A 116 -2.99 6.97 -29.72
N TYR A 117 -2.15 6.26 -28.97
CA TYR A 117 -0.98 6.81 -28.27
C TYR A 117 0.32 6.40 -28.95
N ASP A 118 1.08 7.38 -29.44
CA ASP A 118 2.40 7.17 -30.02
C ASP A 118 3.49 7.25 -28.94
N THR A 119 3.90 6.07 -28.50
CA THR A 119 4.92 5.83 -27.46
C THR A 119 6.28 6.47 -27.79
N ALA A 120 6.60 6.72 -29.07
CA ALA A 120 7.85 7.33 -29.49
C ALA A 120 7.80 8.87 -29.54
N LYS A 121 6.63 9.48 -29.36
CA LYS A 121 6.44 10.95 -29.37
C LYS A 121 5.80 11.52 -28.10
N ASP A 122 5.32 10.67 -27.17
CA ASP A 122 4.42 11.02 -26.06
C ASP A 122 3.23 11.89 -26.52
N LYS A 123 2.54 11.43 -27.57
CA LYS A 123 1.42 12.16 -28.20
C LYS A 123 0.22 11.24 -28.43
N TYR A 124 -0.96 11.82 -28.29
CA TYR A 124 -2.24 11.14 -28.39
C TYR A 124 -3.01 11.66 -29.62
N TYR A 125 -3.78 10.79 -30.25
CA TYR A 125 -4.48 11.06 -31.50
C TYR A 125 -5.87 10.42 -31.51
N SER A 126 -6.84 11.06 -32.15
CA SER A 126 -8.17 10.47 -32.38
C SER A 126 -8.24 9.56 -33.63
N ASP A 127 -7.10 9.26 -34.27
CA ASP A 127 -7.03 8.35 -35.42
C ASP A 127 -5.69 7.59 -35.50
N LYS A 128 -5.71 6.32 -35.95
CA LYS A 128 -4.51 5.47 -36.09
C LYS A 128 -3.41 6.08 -36.98
N LYS A 129 -3.73 7.01 -37.90
CA LYS A 129 -2.73 7.60 -38.82
C LYS A 129 -2.06 8.85 -38.22
N CYS A 130 -2.29 9.11 -36.92
CA CYS A 130 -1.68 10.20 -36.15
C CYS A 130 -1.81 11.58 -36.81
N LYS A 131 -3.00 11.88 -37.35
CA LYS A 131 -3.27 13.15 -38.04
C LYS A 131 -3.98 14.17 -37.16
N ASN A 132 -4.86 13.70 -36.28
CA ASN A 132 -5.67 14.54 -35.42
C ASN A 132 -5.15 14.41 -33.99
N GLU A 133 -4.15 15.23 -33.64
CA GLU A 133 -3.55 15.25 -32.31
C GLU A 133 -4.56 15.78 -31.27
N ILE A 134 -4.58 15.19 -30.09
CA ILE A 134 -5.45 15.56 -28.96
C ILE A 134 -4.62 15.79 -27.70
N ASP A 135 -5.12 16.65 -26.81
CA ASP A 135 -4.40 17.01 -25.58
C ASP A 135 -4.45 15.85 -24.56
N LYS A 136 -3.28 15.51 -24.00
CA LYS A 136 -3.10 14.51 -22.95
C LYS A 136 -4.00 14.77 -21.73
N ASP A 137 -4.26 16.05 -21.43
CA ASP A 137 -5.16 16.48 -20.37
C ASP A 137 -6.65 16.20 -20.63
N THR A 138 -7.01 15.85 -21.88
CA THR A 138 -8.37 15.43 -22.29
C THR A 138 -8.51 13.92 -22.49
N VAL A 139 -7.40 13.18 -22.49
CA VAL A 139 -7.40 11.72 -22.71
C VAL A 139 -7.86 10.97 -21.46
N PHE A 140 -7.31 11.34 -20.30
CA PHE A 140 -7.57 10.67 -19.04
C PHE A 140 -8.81 11.22 -18.33
N ILE A 141 -9.62 10.29 -17.83
CA ILE A 141 -10.83 10.56 -17.06
C ILE A 141 -10.58 10.10 -15.62
N TYR A 142 -10.97 10.90 -14.64
CA TYR A 142 -10.67 10.67 -13.23
C TYR A 142 -11.97 10.53 -12.42
N TYR A 143 -11.92 9.78 -11.31
CA TYR A 143 -13.07 9.60 -10.42
C TYR A 143 -13.28 10.82 -9.51
N PHE A 144 -12.17 11.48 -9.14
CA PHE A 144 -12.12 12.74 -8.40
C PHE A 144 -11.41 13.82 -9.23
N ASP A 145 -11.41 15.08 -8.78
CA ASP A 145 -10.63 16.14 -9.43
C ASP A 145 -9.12 15.83 -9.34
N LYS A 146 -8.43 15.77 -10.49
CA LYS A 146 -7.00 15.44 -10.57
C LYS A 146 -6.07 16.42 -9.84
N ASN A 147 -6.56 17.63 -9.57
CA ASN A 147 -5.80 18.70 -8.91
C ASN A 147 -5.97 18.70 -7.38
N VAL A 148 -6.87 17.87 -6.84
CA VAL A 148 -7.08 17.71 -5.40
C VAL A 148 -6.09 16.69 -4.83
N THR A 149 -5.63 16.93 -3.61
CA THR A 149 -4.85 15.97 -2.83
C THR A 149 -5.21 16.12 -1.35
N GLY A 150 -5.53 15.02 -0.67
CA GLY A 150 -6.08 15.00 0.69
C GLY A 150 -7.47 14.38 0.77
N VAL A 151 -8.23 14.70 1.81
CA VAL A 151 -9.53 14.08 2.10
C VAL A 151 -10.63 14.62 1.19
N VAL A 152 -11.35 13.72 0.52
CA VAL A 152 -12.51 14.01 -0.33
C VAL A 152 -13.70 13.16 0.11
N LYS A 153 -14.89 13.76 0.21
CA LYS A 153 -16.14 13.04 0.48
C LYS A 153 -16.88 12.71 -0.81
N ALA A 154 -17.35 11.47 -0.95
CA ALA A 154 -18.28 11.06 -2.00
C ALA A 154 -19.37 10.15 -1.41
N GLY A 155 -20.64 10.57 -1.56
CA GLY A 155 -21.74 9.96 -0.81
C GLY A 155 -21.55 10.12 0.70
N ILE A 156 -21.66 9.01 1.43
CA ILE A 156 -21.36 8.95 2.87
C ILE A 156 -19.86 8.77 3.18
N LYS A 157 -19.10 8.18 2.25
CA LYS A 157 -17.70 7.76 2.44
C LYS A 157 -16.69 8.88 2.21
N TYR A 158 -15.56 8.76 2.89
CA TYR A 158 -14.40 9.63 2.74
C TYR A 158 -13.24 8.84 2.12
N TYR A 159 -12.49 9.50 1.24
CA TYR A 159 -11.36 8.96 0.50
C TYR A 159 -10.15 9.86 0.68
N TYR A 160 -8.95 9.28 0.84
CA TYR A 160 -7.71 10.03 0.69
C TYR A 160 -7.29 9.98 -0.78
N VAL A 161 -7.35 11.14 -1.44
CA VAL A 161 -7.22 11.27 -2.90
C VAL A 161 -5.88 11.89 -3.27
N GLY A 162 -5.31 11.46 -4.40
CA GLY A 162 -4.18 12.09 -5.06
C GLY A 162 -4.25 11.83 -6.57
N GLY A 163 -4.03 12.87 -7.39
CA GLY A 163 -4.04 12.72 -8.86
C GLY A 163 -5.37 12.27 -9.46
N GLY A 164 -6.49 12.44 -8.75
CA GLY A 164 -7.86 12.15 -9.25
C GLY A 164 -8.37 10.74 -8.95
N VAL A 165 -7.64 9.95 -8.18
CA VAL A 165 -8.03 8.62 -7.65
C VAL A 165 -7.74 8.56 -6.15
N ALA A 166 -8.33 7.59 -5.44
CA ALA A 166 -7.97 7.27 -4.07
C ALA A 166 -6.55 6.66 -4.04
N ASP A 167 -5.72 7.11 -3.10
CA ASP A 167 -4.37 6.59 -2.92
C ASP A 167 -4.41 5.27 -2.15
N LYS A 168 -4.32 4.15 -2.89
CA LYS A 168 -4.32 2.80 -2.32
C LYS A 168 -3.11 2.54 -1.39
N SER A 169 -2.06 3.35 -1.42
CA SER A 169 -0.92 3.25 -0.51
C SER A 169 -1.12 4.00 0.82
N PHE A 170 -2.14 4.84 0.93
CA PHE A 170 -2.38 5.64 2.12
C PHE A 170 -3.15 4.87 3.21
N THR A 171 -2.42 4.46 4.26
CA THR A 171 -3.02 3.91 5.49
C THR A 171 -2.52 4.72 6.70
N ASN A 172 -3.26 5.75 7.09
CA ASN A 172 -3.00 6.61 8.25
C ASN A 172 -4.24 7.51 8.53
N PHE A 173 -4.14 8.41 9.50
CA PHE A 173 -5.10 9.48 9.70
C PHE A 173 -4.86 10.67 8.76
N ALA A 174 -5.94 11.32 8.32
CA ALA A 174 -5.89 12.62 7.64
C ALA A 174 -7.10 13.50 8.02
N ALA A 175 -6.94 14.82 7.90
CA ALA A 175 -7.98 15.81 8.18
C ALA A 175 -8.71 16.28 6.90
N ASP A 176 -9.99 16.61 7.03
CA ASP A 176 -10.71 17.42 6.05
C ASP A 176 -10.40 18.92 6.20
N GLU A 177 -10.99 19.76 5.33
CA GLU A 177 -10.86 21.23 5.36
C GLU A 177 -11.40 21.89 6.66
N ASN A 178 -12.20 21.17 7.45
CA ASN A 178 -12.78 21.62 8.70
C ASN A 178 -11.95 21.20 9.94
N GLY A 179 -10.92 20.37 9.75
CA GLY A 179 -10.13 19.77 10.83
C GLY A 179 -10.73 18.49 11.44
N ASN A 180 -11.74 17.89 10.80
CA ASN A 180 -12.24 16.57 11.16
C ASN A 180 -11.23 15.51 10.73
N TRP A 181 -10.70 14.73 11.67
CA TRP A 181 -9.73 13.68 11.39
C TRP A 181 -10.43 12.32 11.20
N TYR A 182 -10.07 11.63 10.12
CA TYR A 182 -10.56 10.30 9.77
C TYR A 182 -9.38 9.33 9.64
N TYR A 183 -9.57 8.06 9.99
CA TYR A 183 -8.60 7.01 9.68
C TYR A 183 -8.91 6.43 8.30
N PHE A 184 -7.87 6.20 7.49
CA PHE A 184 -7.97 5.60 6.18
C PHE A 184 -7.15 4.31 6.15
N GLU A 185 -7.69 3.29 5.49
CA GLU A 185 -6.97 2.07 5.13
C GLU A 185 -7.09 1.88 3.61
N ASN A 186 -5.96 1.71 2.93
CA ASN A 186 -5.88 1.70 1.46
C ASN A 186 -6.56 2.93 0.81
N GLY A 187 -6.51 4.10 1.45
CA GLY A 187 -7.11 5.33 0.95
C GLY A 187 -8.62 5.47 1.17
N ILE A 188 -9.29 4.55 1.89
CA ILE A 188 -10.73 4.60 2.19
C ILE A 188 -10.97 4.66 3.70
N ASN A 189 -11.89 5.52 4.14
CA ASN A 189 -12.39 5.55 5.51
C ASN A 189 -13.59 4.59 5.68
N ASN A 190 -13.64 3.89 6.81
CA ASN A 190 -14.83 3.17 7.27
C ASN A 190 -15.66 4.11 8.18
N GLU A 191 -16.78 4.61 7.65
CA GLU A 191 -17.70 5.55 8.28
C GLU A 191 -18.45 4.99 9.51
N HIS A 192 -18.31 3.69 9.79
CA HIS A 192 -18.94 2.99 10.90
C HIS A 192 -17.92 2.35 11.85
N ALA A 193 -16.64 2.69 11.72
CA ALA A 193 -15.59 2.21 12.63
C ALA A 193 -15.68 2.86 14.02
N ASP A 194 -15.77 2.02 15.04
CA ASP A 194 -15.58 2.34 16.45
C ASP A 194 -14.37 1.51 16.93
N ASP A 195 -13.21 2.15 17.14
CA ASP A 195 -11.92 1.45 17.38
C ASP A 195 -10.91 2.36 18.11
N VAL A 196 -9.74 1.83 18.48
CA VAL A 196 -8.59 2.58 19.01
C VAL A 196 -7.34 2.24 18.19
N VAL A 197 -6.93 3.17 17.31
CA VAL A 197 -5.93 2.92 16.26
C VAL A 197 -4.70 3.80 16.45
N LYS A 198 -3.49 3.26 16.21
CA LYS A 198 -2.24 4.03 16.28
C LYS A 198 -2.01 4.86 15.01
N GLY A 199 -1.65 6.13 15.15
CA GLY A 199 -1.21 6.98 14.05
C GLY A 199 -1.02 8.43 14.45
N THR A 200 -0.86 9.31 13.46
CA THR A 200 -0.49 10.72 13.69
C THR A 200 -1.68 11.65 13.46
N VAL A 201 -2.12 12.34 14.52
CA VAL A 201 -3.21 13.33 14.49
C VAL A 201 -2.67 14.64 15.04
N ASN A 202 -2.92 15.75 14.35
CA ASN A 202 -2.39 17.09 14.70
C ASN A 202 -0.85 17.15 14.92
N GLY A 203 -0.10 16.21 14.32
CA GLY A 203 1.35 16.09 14.48
C GLY A 203 1.82 15.27 15.69
N GLU A 204 0.91 14.71 16.48
CA GLU A 204 1.22 13.81 17.59
C GLU A 204 0.95 12.35 17.18
N GLU A 205 1.96 11.48 17.28
CA GLU A 205 1.78 10.03 17.16
C GLU A 205 1.25 9.48 18.49
N ALA A 206 0.06 8.89 18.47
CA ALA A 206 -0.56 8.24 19.63
C ALA A 206 -1.53 7.13 19.18
N TRP A 207 -2.19 6.49 20.13
CA TRP A 207 -3.35 5.64 19.88
C TRP A 207 -4.61 6.48 20.07
N TRP A 208 -5.40 6.66 19.01
CA TRP A 208 -6.55 7.57 18.96
C TRP A 208 -7.86 6.80 18.96
N CYS A 209 -8.82 7.30 19.74
CA CYS A 209 -10.20 6.83 19.79
C CYS A 209 -10.93 7.26 18.50
N ILE A 210 -11.50 6.29 17.79
CA ILE A 210 -12.35 6.49 16.62
C ILE A 210 -13.79 6.18 17.02
N LYS A 211 -14.73 7.04 16.62
CA LYS A 211 -16.17 6.80 16.70
C LYS A 211 -16.84 7.19 15.39
N ASN A 212 -17.65 6.30 14.81
CA ASN A 212 -18.26 6.46 13.49
C ASN A 212 -17.26 6.93 12.41
N GLY A 213 -16.09 6.28 12.34
CA GLY A 213 -15.02 6.58 11.37
C GLY A 213 -14.19 7.84 11.63
N GLN A 214 -14.57 8.68 12.59
CA GLN A 214 -13.91 9.96 12.93
C GLN A 214 -13.17 9.88 14.27
N VAL A 215 -12.05 10.59 14.41
CA VAL A 215 -11.34 10.74 15.70
C VAL A 215 -12.21 11.50 16.71
N ALA A 216 -12.48 10.86 17.85
CA ALA A 216 -13.32 11.39 18.91
C ALA A 216 -12.48 12.02 20.03
N PHE A 217 -12.36 13.35 20.03
CA PHE A 217 -11.60 14.12 21.04
C PHE A 217 -12.33 14.22 22.39
N ILE A 218 -12.53 13.08 23.06
CA ILE A 218 -13.27 12.93 24.32
C ILE A 218 -12.46 12.19 25.40
N ASP A 219 -12.87 12.33 26.66
CA ASP A 219 -12.46 11.44 27.75
C ASP A 219 -13.47 10.30 27.84
N THR A 220 -13.02 9.04 27.76
CA THR A 220 -13.90 7.86 27.74
C THR A 220 -13.13 6.56 28.03
N ILE A 221 -13.79 5.41 27.88
CA ILE A 221 -13.15 4.11 27.66
C ILE A 221 -13.54 3.64 26.25
N ALA A 222 -12.56 3.20 25.46
CA ALA A 222 -12.79 2.72 24.09
C ALA A 222 -12.08 1.38 23.85
N GLU A 223 -12.64 0.58 22.95
CA GLU A 223 -12.19 -0.79 22.65
C GLU A 223 -11.33 -0.82 21.38
N ASN A 224 -10.36 -1.74 21.35
CA ASN A 224 -9.85 -2.32 20.11
C ASN A 224 -9.66 -3.84 20.31
N VAL A 225 -9.12 -4.53 19.30
CA VAL A 225 -8.82 -5.99 19.36
C VAL A 225 -7.92 -6.41 20.55
N ASN A 226 -7.22 -5.47 21.19
CA ASN A 226 -6.39 -5.71 22.37
C ASN A 226 -7.12 -5.43 23.70
N GLY A 227 -8.41 -5.08 23.66
CA GLY A 227 -9.29 -4.80 24.81
C GLY A 227 -9.62 -3.31 25.00
N TYR A 228 -10.15 -2.98 26.18
CA TYR A 228 -10.62 -1.64 26.54
C TYR A 228 -9.49 -0.76 27.12
N TRP A 229 -9.40 0.47 26.64
CA TRP A 229 -8.36 1.44 26.99
C TRP A 229 -8.92 2.73 27.56
N ALA A 230 -8.22 3.30 28.54
CA ALA A 230 -8.51 4.62 29.10
C ALA A 230 -8.14 5.72 28.10
N ILE A 231 -9.13 6.51 27.68
CA ILE A 231 -8.97 7.62 26.73
C ILE A 231 -9.06 8.95 27.47
N LYS A 232 -8.13 9.88 27.20
CA LYS A 232 -8.25 11.31 27.56
C LYS A 232 -7.92 12.19 26.36
N GLY A 233 -8.74 13.22 26.12
CA GLY A 233 -8.59 14.11 24.96
C GLY A 233 -8.56 13.38 23.61
N GLY A 234 -9.22 12.22 23.52
CA GLY A 234 -9.27 11.37 22.33
C GLY A 234 -8.11 10.39 22.13
N LYS A 235 -7.14 10.29 23.06
CA LYS A 235 -6.01 9.35 22.96
C LYS A 235 -5.82 8.48 24.21
N VAL A 236 -5.23 7.30 24.04
CA VAL A 236 -4.92 6.34 25.12
C VAL A 236 -3.92 6.92 26.12
N VAL A 237 -4.14 6.68 27.41
CA VAL A 237 -3.22 7.05 28.50
C VAL A 237 -2.62 5.80 29.15
N PHE A 238 -1.36 5.50 28.85
CA PHE A 238 -0.64 4.30 29.35
C PHE A 238 -0.16 4.43 30.80
N GLN A 239 -1.08 4.56 31.76
CA GLN A 239 -0.78 4.62 33.20
C GLN A 239 -1.92 4.04 34.05
N ASP A 240 -1.66 3.72 35.31
CA ASP A 240 -2.71 3.34 36.26
C ASP A 240 -3.63 4.56 36.53
N MET A 241 -4.92 4.44 36.21
CA MET A 241 -5.90 5.50 36.42
C MET A 241 -7.33 4.98 36.56
N ILE A 242 -8.22 5.85 37.05
CA ILE A 242 -9.67 5.66 36.93
C ILE A 242 -10.14 6.34 35.64
N ALA A 243 -10.73 5.55 34.73
CA ALA A 243 -11.42 6.02 33.55
C ALA A 243 -12.94 5.98 33.78
N THR A 244 -13.71 6.69 32.95
CA THR A 244 -15.18 6.73 33.06
C THR A 244 -15.81 6.64 31.68
N ASN A 245 -16.88 5.85 31.55
CA ASN A 245 -17.78 5.80 30.41
C ASN A 245 -19.24 5.94 30.89
N GLU A 246 -20.21 5.78 29.99
CA GLU A 246 -21.65 5.89 30.33
C GLU A 246 -22.11 4.84 31.36
N GLU A 247 -21.41 3.71 31.47
CA GLU A 247 -21.71 2.67 32.44
C GLU A 247 -21.15 2.94 33.84
N GLY A 248 -20.23 3.90 33.99
CA GLY A 248 -19.62 4.29 35.26
C GLY A 248 -18.10 4.44 35.20
N SER A 249 -17.46 4.41 36.37
CA SER A 249 -16.00 4.53 36.51
C SER A 249 -15.33 3.17 36.73
N TRP A 250 -14.16 2.98 36.13
CA TRP A 250 -13.45 1.70 36.05
C TRP A 250 -11.95 1.88 36.28
N TYR A 251 -11.30 0.83 36.78
CA TYR A 251 -9.85 0.75 36.91
C TYR A 251 -9.20 0.39 35.58
N CYS A 252 -8.28 1.23 35.14
CA CYS A 252 -7.42 0.95 34.00
C CYS A 252 -5.96 0.89 34.49
N LYS A 253 -5.36 -0.29 34.41
CA LYS A 253 -4.00 -0.60 34.85
C LYS A 253 -3.06 -0.55 33.63
N GLY A 254 -2.00 0.26 33.70
CA GLY A 254 -1.17 0.58 32.55
C GLY A 254 -1.96 1.17 31.36
N GLY A 255 -3.13 1.77 31.62
CA GLY A 255 -4.06 2.27 30.60
C GLY A 255 -5.11 1.28 30.10
N LYS A 256 -5.02 -0.02 30.40
CA LYS A 256 -6.00 -1.04 29.98
C LYS A 256 -6.96 -1.40 31.11
N LEU A 257 -8.26 -1.53 30.83
CA LEU A 257 -9.27 -1.92 31.82
C LEU A 257 -8.95 -3.32 32.42
N ASP A 258 -8.83 -3.38 33.74
CA ASP A 258 -8.52 -4.59 34.51
C ASP A 258 -9.81 -5.13 35.17
N TYR A 259 -10.58 -5.94 34.41
CA TYR A 259 -11.85 -6.52 34.87
C TYR A 259 -11.69 -7.50 36.06
N ASP A 260 -10.51 -8.10 36.23
CA ASP A 260 -10.26 -9.05 37.32
C ASP A 260 -9.90 -8.35 38.64
N PHE A 261 -9.54 -7.05 38.60
CA PHE A 261 -9.14 -6.32 39.79
C PHE A 261 -10.32 -6.06 40.75
N THR A 262 -10.24 -6.70 41.92
CA THR A 262 -11.08 -6.40 43.08
C THR A 262 -10.19 -6.04 44.27
N GLY A 263 -10.41 -4.89 44.89
CA GLY A 263 -9.57 -4.40 45.97
C GLY A 263 -9.69 -2.90 46.24
N GLN A 264 -8.56 -2.29 46.60
CA GLN A 264 -8.43 -0.85 46.78
C GLN A 264 -7.18 -0.34 46.07
N VAL A 265 -7.28 0.84 45.46
CA VAL A 265 -6.16 1.56 44.84
C VAL A 265 -6.18 3.02 45.27
N GLU A 266 -5.02 3.61 45.50
CA GLU A 266 -4.86 5.02 45.85
C GLU A 266 -4.34 5.79 44.62
N LEU A 267 -5.12 6.75 44.14
CA LEU A 267 -4.82 7.57 42.96
C LEU A 267 -5.26 9.01 43.24
N ASP A 268 -4.46 10.00 42.82
CA ASP A 268 -4.72 11.44 43.03
C ASP A 268 -5.10 11.84 44.49
N ASN A 269 -4.52 11.15 45.48
CA ASN A 269 -4.79 11.27 46.92
C ASN A 269 -6.24 10.87 47.33
N LYS A 270 -6.87 9.95 46.60
CA LYS A 270 -8.17 9.34 46.92
C LYS A 270 -8.04 7.82 46.94
N THR A 271 -8.78 7.16 47.83
CA THR A 271 -8.83 5.69 47.84
C THR A 271 -10.10 5.20 47.14
N TYR A 272 -9.92 4.51 46.03
CA TYR A 272 -10.99 3.88 45.27
C TYR A 272 -11.17 2.43 45.74
N VAL A 273 -12.40 2.02 46.05
CA VAL A 273 -12.79 0.61 46.26
C VAL A 273 -13.37 0.10 44.95
N ILE A 274 -12.87 -1.04 44.50
CA ILE A 274 -13.09 -1.55 43.14
C ILE A 274 -13.49 -3.02 43.22
N GLU A 275 -14.51 -3.40 42.47
CA GLU A 275 -15.05 -4.77 42.38
C GLU A 275 -15.22 -5.11 40.89
N ASN A 276 -14.58 -6.19 40.43
CA ASN A 276 -14.54 -6.62 39.03
C ASN A 276 -14.18 -5.47 38.05
N GLY A 277 -13.10 -4.75 38.35
CA GLY A 277 -12.65 -3.57 37.62
C GLY A 277 -13.50 -2.31 37.82
N LYS A 278 -14.71 -2.38 38.39
CA LYS A 278 -15.63 -1.25 38.51
C LYS A 278 -15.49 -0.52 39.86
N VAL A 279 -15.43 0.80 39.83
CA VAL A 279 -15.39 1.62 41.06
C VAL A 279 -16.76 1.58 41.75
N VAL A 280 -16.81 0.95 42.92
CA VAL A 280 -18.04 0.87 43.75
C VAL A 280 -18.08 1.94 44.85
N LYS A 281 -16.93 2.50 45.25
CA LYS A 281 -16.86 3.57 46.26
C LYS A 281 -15.57 4.38 46.14
N VAL A 282 -15.66 5.67 46.48
CA VAL A 282 -14.50 6.56 46.73
C VAL A 282 -14.44 6.89 48.23
N LYS A 283 -13.23 7.07 48.75
CA LYS A 283 -12.93 7.55 50.11
C LYS A 283 -11.94 8.71 50.02
#